data_AF-A0A3B9M0D4-F1
#
_entry.id   AF-A0A3B9M0D4-F1
#
_cell.length_a   1.000
_cell.length_b   1.000
_cell.length_c   1.000
_cell.angle_alpha   90.00
_cell.angle_beta   90.00
_cell.angle_gamma   90.00
#
_symmetry.space_group_name_H-M   'P 1'
#
loop_
_entity.id
_entity.type
_entity.pdbx_description
1 polymer ?
#
loop_
_entity_poly.entity_id
_entity_poly.type
_entity_poly.pdbx_seq_one_letter_code
_entity_poly.pdbx_strand_id
1 'polypeptide(L)'
;GYRIARRSYYQGRWIRGGGWYPDWQLRLFKKLRGRWDPRHIHESVKMAAGARVEKLSGDILHYSVRDSAHHHRMIGERYAPLAARQMFEEGRRTSPLKIAAAAPAAFLQSFILKRGFRDGVAGLSIASFAAHHAFL
;
A
#
# COMPACT_ATOMS: atom_id res chain seq x y z
N GLY A 1 -3.66 7.75 -20.63
CA GLY A 1 -3.78 8.08 -19.19
C GLY A 1 -2.40 8.09 -18.60
N TYR A 2 -2.18 8.80 -17.51
CA TYR A 2 -0.86 8.97 -16.91
C TYR A 2 -0.85 8.48 -15.46
N ARG A 3 0.10 7.60 -15.19
CA ARG A 3 0.50 7.22 -13.84
C ARG A 3 1.57 8.19 -13.35
N ILE A 4 1.42 8.65 -12.13
CA ILE A 4 2.36 9.54 -11.46
C ILE A 4 2.83 8.81 -10.21
N ALA A 5 4.12 8.87 -9.90
CA ALA A 5 4.64 8.26 -8.68
C ALA A 5 4.08 9.03 -7.49
N ARG A 6 3.55 8.33 -6.49
CA ARG A 6 3.16 8.91 -5.22
C ARG A 6 4.30 8.72 -4.24
N ARG A 7 4.76 9.80 -3.65
CA ARG A 7 5.84 9.80 -2.67
C ARG A 7 5.29 10.23 -1.32
N SER A 8 5.30 9.31 -0.38
CA SER A 8 4.70 9.52 0.93
C SER A 8 5.69 10.14 1.91
N TYR A 9 5.21 11.09 2.70
CA TYR A 9 5.92 11.65 3.84
C TYR A 9 5.48 10.94 5.12
N TYR A 10 6.45 10.46 5.91
CA TYR A 10 6.18 9.74 7.16
C TYR A 10 7.32 9.92 8.15
N GLN A 11 6.98 10.20 9.41
CA GLN A 11 7.94 10.45 10.50
C GLN A 11 9.08 11.40 10.11
N GLY A 12 8.71 12.57 9.57
CA GLY A 12 9.68 13.62 9.27
C GLY A 12 10.48 13.45 7.97
N ARG A 13 10.18 12.44 7.14
CA ARG A 13 10.93 12.20 5.89
C ARG A 13 10.12 11.62 4.74
N TRP A 14 10.65 11.81 3.54
CA TRP A 14 10.17 11.17 2.33
C TRP A 14 10.62 9.71 2.26
N ILE A 15 9.67 8.79 2.20
CA ILE A 15 9.93 7.34 2.18
C ILE A 15 10.35 6.87 0.79
N ARG A 16 11.37 6.01 0.73
CA ARG A 16 11.92 5.47 -0.52
C ARG A 16 11.89 3.95 -0.60
N GLY A 17 11.82 3.26 0.53
CA GLY A 17 11.77 1.80 0.67
C GLY A 17 10.43 1.32 1.23
N GLY A 18 10.40 0.10 1.76
CA GLY A 18 9.20 -0.49 2.39
C GLY A 18 8.07 -0.82 1.41
N GLY A 19 8.31 -0.64 0.10
CA GLY A 19 7.29 -0.74 -0.94
C GLY A 19 6.37 0.47 -1.02
N TRP A 20 6.68 1.57 -0.32
CA TRP A 20 5.92 2.81 -0.36
C TRP A 20 6.30 3.70 -1.56
N TYR A 21 7.46 3.46 -2.17
CA TYR A 21 7.92 4.21 -3.33
C TYR A 21 8.74 3.32 -4.30
N PRO A 22 8.61 3.51 -5.62
CA PRO A 22 7.60 4.34 -6.28
C PRO A 22 6.22 3.67 -6.27
N ASP A 23 5.21 4.37 -5.75
CA ASP A 23 3.82 3.93 -5.76
C ASP A 23 3.07 4.58 -6.93
N TRP A 24 2.95 3.87 -8.05
CA TRP A 24 2.39 4.42 -9.28
C TRP A 24 0.86 4.51 -9.24
N GLN A 25 0.35 5.74 -9.24
CA GLN A 25 -1.06 6.03 -9.16
C GLN A 25 -1.59 6.57 -10.51
N LEU A 26 -2.62 5.93 -11.08
CA LEU A 26 -3.32 6.50 -12.24
C LEU A 26 -4.15 7.70 -11.77
N ARG A 27 -3.78 8.90 -12.22
CA ARG A 27 -4.36 10.17 -11.72
C ARG A 27 -4.85 11.10 -12.81
N LEU A 28 -4.34 10.96 -14.03
CA LEU A 28 -4.83 11.71 -15.19
C LEU A 28 -5.32 10.74 -16.26
N PHE A 29 -6.63 10.70 -16.52
CA PHE A 29 -7.22 9.81 -17.50
C PHE A 29 -8.54 10.37 -18.03
N LYS A 30 -8.95 9.91 -19.22
CA LYS A 30 -10.26 10.26 -19.78
C LYS A 30 -11.35 9.50 -19.02
N LYS A 31 -12.24 10.21 -18.34
CA LYS A 31 -13.31 9.66 -17.48
C LYS A 31 -14.11 8.54 -18.16
N LEU A 32 -14.54 8.75 -19.41
CA LEU A 32 -15.34 7.78 -20.19
C LEU A 32 -14.58 6.50 -20.57
N ARG A 33 -13.26 6.44 -20.35
CA ARG A 33 -12.42 5.27 -20.65
C ARG A 33 -11.81 4.64 -19.41
N GLY A 34 -12.19 5.09 -18.22
CA GLY A 34 -11.75 4.55 -16.94
C GLY A 34 -12.94 4.03 -16.14
N ARG A 35 -12.74 2.92 -15.44
CA ARG A 35 -13.69 2.37 -14.45
C ARG A 35 -12.97 2.08 -13.15
N TRP A 36 -13.64 2.25 -12.02
CA TRP A 36 -13.10 1.83 -10.73
C TRP A 36 -13.07 0.31 -10.64
N ASP A 37 -11.97 -0.22 -10.09
CA ASP A 37 -11.85 -1.63 -9.70
C ASP A 37 -12.71 -1.86 -8.44
N PRO A 38 -13.62 -2.84 -8.39
CA PRO A 38 -14.55 -3.06 -7.26
C PRO A 38 -13.87 -3.66 -6.01
N ARG A 39 -12.61 -3.33 -5.74
CA ARG A 39 -11.86 -3.81 -4.58
C ARG A 39 -12.10 -2.92 -3.37
N HIS A 40 -12.26 -3.49 -2.18
CA HIS A 40 -12.45 -2.72 -0.94
C HIS A 40 -11.19 -1.95 -0.48
N ILE A 41 -10.00 -2.35 -0.95
CA ILE A 41 -8.74 -1.67 -0.65
C ILE A 41 -7.95 -1.46 -1.92
N HIS A 42 -7.20 -0.35 -1.95
CA HIS A 42 -6.37 0.07 -3.07
C HIS A 42 -7.21 0.18 -4.35
N GLU A 43 -8.42 0.71 -4.21
CA GLU A 43 -9.27 1.12 -5.31
C GLU A 43 -8.43 1.89 -6.33
N SER A 44 -8.44 1.38 -7.55
CA SER A 44 -7.67 1.97 -8.64
C SER A 44 -8.52 1.99 -9.88
N VAL A 45 -8.30 3.02 -10.70
CA VAL A 45 -8.99 3.11 -11.98
C VAL A 45 -8.30 2.16 -12.97
N LYS A 46 -9.10 1.29 -13.58
CA LYS A 46 -8.71 0.45 -14.72
C LYS A 46 -9.14 1.14 -16.00
N MET A 47 -8.19 1.27 -16.94
CA MET A 47 -8.49 1.79 -18.26
C MET A 47 -9.10 0.69 -19.15
N ALA A 48 -9.94 1.09 -20.11
CA ALA A 48 -10.47 0.19 -21.13
C ALA A 48 -9.37 -0.52 -21.93
N ALA A 49 -9.70 -1.68 -22.52
CA ALA A 49 -8.77 -2.42 -23.36
C ALA A 49 -8.25 -1.55 -24.52
N GLY A 50 -6.95 -1.66 -24.84
CA GLY A 50 -6.29 -0.83 -25.85
C GLY A 50 -6.02 0.63 -25.45
N ALA A 51 -6.37 1.06 -24.24
CA ALA A 51 -6.04 2.40 -23.78
C ALA A 51 -4.55 2.55 -23.45
N ARG A 52 -3.90 3.54 -24.04
CA ARG A 52 -2.50 3.89 -23.74
C ARG A 52 -2.37 4.46 -22.32
N VAL A 53 -1.47 3.88 -21.52
CA VAL A 53 -1.12 4.37 -20.17
C VAL A 53 0.38 4.59 -20.09
N GLU A 54 0.79 5.79 -19.71
CA GLU A 54 2.20 6.19 -19.62
C GLU A 54 2.55 6.66 -18.21
N LYS A 55 3.84 6.83 -17.95
CA LYS A 55 4.34 7.43 -16.71
C LYS A 55 4.64 8.89 -16.96
N LEU A 56 4.10 9.77 -16.12
CA LEU A 56 4.48 11.17 -16.09
C LEU A 56 5.65 11.34 -15.12
N SER A 57 6.59 12.20 -15.47
CA SER A 57 7.68 12.60 -14.57
C SER A 57 7.16 13.42 -13.40
N GLY A 58 7.84 13.32 -12.26
CA GLY A 58 7.48 14.02 -11.03
C GLY A 58 6.69 13.15 -10.06
N ASP A 59 6.55 13.68 -8.84
CA ASP A 59 5.93 12.97 -7.72
C ASP A 59 4.66 13.70 -7.25
N ILE A 60 3.62 12.93 -6.92
CA ILE A 60 2.54 13.38 -6.06
C ILE A 60 3.03 13.29 -4.62
N LEU A 61 3.20 14.43 -3.99
CA LEU A 61 3.53 14.53 -2.57
C LEU A 61 2.33 14.10 -1.73
N HIS A 62 2.53 13.11 -0.86
CA HIS A 62 1.43 12.48 -0.13
C HIS A 62 1.66 12.47 1.37
N TYR A 63 0.80 13.16 2.10
CA TYR A 63 0.86 13.30 3.56
C TYR A 63 -0.28 12.51 4.21
N SER A 64 -0.23 11.18 4.08
CA SER A 64 -1.34 10.31 4.50
C SER A 64 -1.39 10.00 6.00
N VAL A 65 -0.24 10.06 6.68
CA VAL A 65 -0.13 9.60 8.07
C VAL A 65 0.55 10.67 8.90
N ARG A 66 -0.19 11.22 9.86
CA ARG A 66 0.28 12.26 10.78
C ARG A 66 1.39 11.76 11.70
N ASP A 67 1.16 10.60 12.33
CA ASP A 67 2.05 10.02 13.33
C ASP A 67 1.83 8.49 13.42
N SER A 68 2.68 7.81 14.19
CA SER A 68 2.63 6.35 14.35
C SER A 68 1.35 5.85 15.03
N ALA A 69 0.75 6.63 15.93
CA ALA A 69 -0.51 6.26 16.58
C ALA A 69 -1.69 6.32 15.58
N HIS A 70 -1.69 7.33 14.72
CA HIS A 70 -2.63 7.43 13.60
C HIS A 70 -2.43 6.28 12.61
N HIS A 71 -1.19 5.88 12.31
CA HIS A 71 -0.91 4.72 11.48
C HIS A 71 -1.51 3.44 12.07
N HIS A 72 -1.27 3.20 13.36
CA HIS A 72 -1.78 2.04 14.07
C HIS A 72 -3.31 1.97 14.04
N ARG A 73 -4.00 3.07 14.37
CA ARG A 73 -5.47 3.15 14.31
C ARG A 73 -6.01 2.87 12.92
N MET A 74 -5.40 3.46 11.89
CA MET A 74 -5.82 3.22 10.50
C MET A 74 -5.73 1.73 10.12
N ILE A 75 -4.70 1.01 10.61
CA ILE A 75 -4.56 -0.42 10.37
C ILE A 75 -5.68 -1.20 11.05
N GLY A 76 -5.88 -1.00 12.36
CA GLY A 76 -6.84 -1.78 13.14
C GLY A 76 -8.30 -1.48 12.80
N GLU A 77 -8.65 -0.21 12.61
CA GLU A 77 -10.05 0.22 12.46
C GLU A 77 -10.54 0.16 11.02
N ARG A 78 -9.62 0.19 10.03
CA ARG A 78 -9.99 0.33 8.62
C ARG A 78 -9.32 -0.68 7.70
N TYR A 79 -8.00 -0.68 7.61
CA TYR A 79 -7.32 -1.43 6.54
C TYR A 79 -7.33 -2.95 6.78
N ALA A 80 -7.04 -3.43 7.99
CA ALA A 80 -7.08 -4.87 8.25
C ALA A 80 -8.50 -5.45 8.10
N PRO A 81 -9.57 -4.84 8.66
CA PRO A 81 -10.94 -5.33 8.45
C PRO A 81 -11.36 -5.36 6.98
N LEU A 82 -11.05 -4.32 6.20
CA LEU A 82 -11.35 -4.28 4.76
C LEU A 82 -10.54 -5.34 3.99
N ALA A 83 -9.32 -5.66 4.44
CA ALA A 83 -8.45 -6.64 3.79
C ALA A 83 -8.97 -8.04 4.04
N ALA A 84 -9.32 -8.34 5.29
CA ALA A 84 -9.95 -9.60 5.66
C ALA A 84 -11.25 -9.82 4.88
N ARG A 85 -12.10 -8.79 4.78
CA ARG A 85 -13.34 -8.83 3.99
C ARG A 85 -13.07 -9.14 2.51
N GLN A 86 -12.17 -8.38 1.88
CA GLN A 86 -11.78 -8.61 0.48
C GLN A 86 -11.26 -10.04 0.27
N MET A 87 -10.37 -10.52 1.15
CA MET A 87 -9.81 -11.86 1.05
C MET A 87 -10.91 -12.94 1.18
N PHE A 88 -11.86 -12.74 2.08
CA PHE A 88 -12.98 -13.66 2.27
C PHE A 88 -13.88 -13.74 1.02
N GLU A 89 -14.23 -12.58 0.46
CA GLU A 89 -15.02 -12.45 -0.78
C GLU A 89 -14.30 -13.04 -2.01
N GLU A 90 -12.97 -12.98 -2.04
CA GLU A 90 -12.12 -13.66 -3.04
C GLU A 90 -12.00 -15.18 -2.81
N GLY A 91 -12.69 -15.74 -1.80
CA GLY A 91 -12.66 -17.17 -1.49
C GLY A 91 -11.38 -17.62 -0.77
N ARG A 92 -10.50 -16.69 -0.36
CA ARG A 92 -9.27 -17.05 0.35
C ARG A 92 -9.60 -17.59 1.74
N ARG A 93 -8.82 -18.56 2.19
CA ARG A 93 -8.93 -19.18 3.52
C ARG A 93 -7.56 -19.20 4.19
N THR A 94 -7.56 -18.99 5.50
CA THR A 94 -6.36 -18.93 6.33
C THR A 94 -6.32 -20.08 7.33
N SER A 95 -5.19 -20.25 8.00
CA SER A 95 -4.99 -21.18 9.10
C SER A 95 -4.07 -20.54 10.13
N PRO A 96 -4.04 -21.02 11.39
CA PRO A 96 -3.16 -20.45 12.42
C PRO A 96 -1.69 -20.37 11.98
N LEU A 97 -1.19 -21.40 11.29
CA LEU A 97 0.18 -21.42 10.75
C LEU A 97 0.39 -20.35 9.67
N LYS A 98 -0.59 -20.15 8.77
CA LYS A 98 -0.50 -19.11 7.73
C LYS A 98 -0.48 -17.72 8.35
N ILE A 99 -1.28 -17.48 9.39
CA ILE A 99 -1.29 -16.21 10.13
C ILE A 99 0.05 -15.98 10.84
N ALA A 100 0.54 -16.99 11.57
CA ALA A 100 1.81 -16.91 12.29
C ALA A 100 3.00 -16.62 11.35
N ALA A 101 2.99 -17.19 10.14
CA ALA A 101 4.02 -16.94 9.13
C ALA A 101 3.84 -15.61 8.39
N ALA A 102 2.63 -15.07 8.30
CA ALA A 102 2.33 -13.86 7.52
C ALA A 102 3.03 -12.61 8.07
N ALA A 103 3.04 -12.42 9.39
CA ALA A 103 3.66 -11.28 10.04
C ALA A 103 5.19 -11.19 9.81
N PRO A 104 6.00 -12.22 10.13
CA PRO A 104 7.44 -12.17 9.87
C PRO A 104 7.74 -12.09 8.37
N ALA A 105 6.96 -12.75 7.50
CA ALA A 105 7.12 -12.64 6.07
C ALA A 105 6.89 -11.20 5.56
N ALA A 106 5.82 -10.55 6.02
CA ALA A 106 5.51 -9.16 5.67
C ALA A 106 6.59 -8.18 6.19
N PHE A 107 7.10 -8.40 7.41
CA PHE A 107 8.22 -7.63 7.94
C PHE A 107 9.46 -7.74 7.06
N LEU A 108 9.92 -8.98 6.79
CA LEU A 108 11.12 -9.23 5.98
C LEU A 108 10.96 -8.69 4.56
N GLN A 109 9.77 -8.86 3.98
CA GLN A 109 9.46 -8.31 2.66
C GLN A 109 9.54 -6.78 2.66
N SER A 110 8.97 -6.10 3.65
CA SER A 110 8.98 -4.64 3.74
C SER A 110 10.38 -4.10 4.07
N PHE A 111 11.00 -4.62 5.12
CA PHE A 111 12.24 -4.08 5.66
C PHE A 111 13.46 -4.44 4.81
N ILE A 112 13.60 -5.71 4.43
CA ILE A 112 14.78 -6.22 3.72
C ILE A 112 14.57 -6.19 2.21
N LEU A 113 13.59 -6.95 1.70
CA LEU A 113 13.42 -7.13 0.24
C LEU A 113 13.06 -5.81 -0.46
N LYS A 114 12.17 -5.03 0.15
CA LYS A 114 11.78 -3.70 -0.33
C LYS A 114 12.65 -2.58 0.25
N ARG A 115 13.80 -2.93 0.84
CA ARG A 115 14.85 -2.01 1.30
C ARG A 115 14.34 -0.91 2.24
N GLY A 116 13.34 -1.22 3.07
CA GLY A 116 12.82 -0.31 4.11
C GLY A 116 13.90 0.13 5.10
N PHE A 117 14.93 -0.69 5.36
CA PHE A 117 16.06 -0.31 6.22
C PHE A 117 16.75 1.01 5.79
N ARG A 118 16.66 1.39 4.51
CA ARG A 118 17.24 2.64 3.99
C ARG A 118 16.55 3.89 4.54
N ASP A 119 15.32 3.76 5.03
CA ASP A 119 14.56 4.87 5.62
C ASP A 119 14.75 4.94 7.16
N GLY A 120 15.65 4.13 7.73
CA GLY A 120 15.98 4.11 9.17
C GLY A 120 14.78 3.74 10.04
N VAL A 121 14.58 4.46 11.14
CA VAL A 121 13.47 4.25 12.09
C VAL A 121 12.11 4.29 11.38
N ALA A 122 11.92 5.19 10.41
CA ALA A 122 10.68 5.28 9.66
C ALA A 122 10.37 3.99 8.89
N GLY A 123 11.40 3.40 8.26
CA GLY A 123 11.30 2.12 7.56
C GLY A 123 11.06 0.94 8.50
N LEU A 124 11.68 0.96 9.68
CA LEU A 124 11.42 -0.03 10.73
C LEU A 124 9.95 0.03 11.18
N SER A 125 9.43 1.21 11.50
CA SER A 125 8.02 1.38 11.88
C SER A 125 7.08 0.91 10.77
N ILE A 126 7.35 1.26 9.50
CA ILE A 126 6.55 0.80 8.36
C ILE A 126 6.54 -0.73 8.27
N ALA A 127 7.69 -1.39 8.44
CA ALA A 127 7.77 -2.84 8.40
C ALA A 127 7.04 -3.50 9.58
N SER A 128 7.17 -2.96 10.79
CA SER A 128 6.43 -3.43 11.97
C SER A 128 4.92 -3.30 11.79
N PHE A 129 4.46 -2.17 11.24
CA PHE A 129 3.05 -1.97 10.93
C PHE A 129 2.55 -2.88 9.80
N ALA A 130 3.38 -3.15 8.78
CA ALA A 130 3.04 -4.13 7.74
C ALA A 130 2.90 -5.54 8.32
N ALA A 131 3.77 -5.94 9.25
CA ALA A 131 3.68 -7.20 9.96
C ALA A 131 2.41 -7.31 10.80
N HIS A 132 2.10 -6.25 11.55
CA HIS A 132 0.88 -6.17 12.35
C HIS A 132 -0.39 -6.24 11.49
N HIS A 133 -0.44 -5.49 10.38
CA HIS A 133 -1.54 -5.56 9.42
C HIS A 133 -1.69 -6.96 8.79
N ALA A 134 -0.59 -7.70 8.57
CA ALA A 134 -0.65 -9.04 8.02
C ALA A 134 -1.07 -10.12 9.03
N PHE A 135 -0.91 -9.83 10.33
CA PHE A 135 -1.33 -10.69 11.43
C PHE A 135 -2.83 -10.57 11.71
N LEU A 136 -3.35 -9.34 11.68
CA LEU A 136 -4.78 -9.03 11.82
C LEU A 136 -5.59 -9.53 10.62
#